data_AF-A0A9D7FA29-F1
#
_entry.id   AF-A0A9D7FA29-F1
#
_cell.length_a   1.000
_cell.length_b   1.000
_cell.length_c   1.000
_cell.angle_alpha   90.00
_cell.angle_beta   90.00
_cell.angle_gamma   90.00
#
_symmetry.space_group_name_H-M   'P 1'
#
loop_
_entity.id
_entity.type
_entity.pdbx_description
1 polymer ?
#
loop_
_entity_poly.entity_id
_entity_poly.type
_entity_poly.pdbx_seq_one_letter_code
_entity_poly.pdbx_strand_id
1 'polypeptide(L)'
;MNNPFLKLNLRYLLILTAFAGAALRIVVFFQNRSLFLDEANLARNIAERRGWDFFEPLSYQQFAPPLFSWLVKMSTLLLGNTEFGLRLVPLLAGLASLYLFYRIATDLIPSFPAQWMAVWIFSFHGQLLRYATECKQYGADVFAALLFIYLALAQSRRPFGWKQALGWALFGAAMIWFSMPLVFVLSGVGIYLLFHFWKRKDKKALWGMGLAIAAWLLSFGLFFLLLLRPDAEGDYLQQYHQPYFLPLLPGSAAEWSQLGKLLLGLVGDFAGPTVVAQAVGILGLLVACLPERRKEGILWALPLLTCPACFRV
;
A
#
# COMPACT_ATOMS: atom_id res chain seq x y z
N MET A 1 26.72 22.55 5.19
CA MET A 1 26.19 23.75 4.51
C MET A 1 25.02 24.33 5.33
N ASN A 2 25.23 25.45 6.04
CA ASN A 2 24.25 26.06 6.97
C ASN A 2 23.75 27.43 6.49
N ASN A 3 23.41 27.57 5.20
CA ASN A 3 22.75 28.79 4.71
C ASN A 3 21.21 28.65 4.87
N PRO A 4 20.56 29.48 5.69
CA PRO A 4 19.12 29.39 5.95
C PRO A 4 18.26 29.70 4.71
N PHE A 5 18.70 30.62 3.84
CA PHE A 5 18.00 30.95 2.59
C PHE A 5 17.99 29.77 1.62
N LEU A 6 19.11 29.06 1.51
CA LEU A 6 19.19 27.87 0.67
C LEU A 6 18.24 26.78 1.19
N LYS A 7 18.25 26.50 2.50
CA LYS A 7 17.32 25.52 3.12
C LYS A 7 15.85 25.87 2.88
N LEU A 8 15.51 27.16 2.93
CA LEU A 8 14.15 27.64 2.67
C LEU A 8 13.73 27.39 1.22
N ASN A 9 14.58 27.72 0.24
CA ASN A 9 14.33 27.49 -1.19
C ASN A 9 14.15 25.99 -1.53
N LEU A 10 14.98 25.13 -0.94
CA LEU A 10 14.90 23.69 -1.14
C LEU A 10 13.57 23.11 -0.59
N ARG A 11 13.07 23.61 0.54
CA ARG A 11 11.76 23.19 1.08
C ARG A 11 10.61 23.60 0.16
N TYR A 12 10.65 24.79 -0.43
CA TYR A 12 9.65 25.21 -1.41
C TYR A 12 9.63 24.32 -2.64
N LEU A 13 10.79 23.88 -3.13
CA LEU A 13 10.86 22.97 -4.27
C LEU A 13 10.16 21.63 -3.99
N LEU A 14 10.33 21.06 -2.80
CA LEU A 14 9.60 19.84 -2.40
C LEU A 14 8.09 20.05 -2.35
N ILE A 15 7.65 21.16 -1.74
CA ILE A 15 6.22 21.50 -1.63
C ILE A 15 5.63 21.70 -3.03
N LEU A 16 6.32 22.44 -3.90
CA LEU A 16 5.91 22.68 -5.28
C LEU A 16 5.81 21.36 -6.06
N THR A 17 6.76 20.44 -5.86
CA THR A 17 6.75 19.12 -6.50
C THR A 17 5.54 18.29 -6.06
N ALA A 18 5.28 18.21 -4.75
CA ALA A 18 4.10 17.51 -4.23
C ALA A 18 2.79 18.19 -4.66
N PHE A 19 2.75 19.53 -4.70
CA PHE A 19 1.58 20.28 -5.18
C PHE A 19 1.30 20.01 -6.65
N ALA A 20 2.34 20.00 -7.51
CA ALA A 20 2.20 19.66 -8.91
C ALA A 20 1.70 18.21 -9.09
N GLY A 21 2.20 17.26 -8.30
CA GLY A 21 1.69 15.88 -8.28
C GLY A 21 0.22 15.77 -7.84
N ALA A 22 -0.20 16.58 -6.87
CA ALA A 22 -1.60 16.65 -6.44
C ALA A 22 -2.50 17.26 -7.52
N ALA A 23 -2.08 18.38 -8.12
CA ALA A 23 -2.78 19.02 -9.22
C ALA A 23 -2.95 18.07 -10.41
N LEU A 24 -1.92 17.29 -10.75
CA LEU A 24 -1.99 16.32 -11.84
C LEU A 24 -3.03 15.22 -11.56
N ARG A 25 -3.13 14.70 -10.33
CA ARG A 25 -4.17 13.72 -9.95
C ARG A 25 -5.58 14.30 -10.14
N ILE A 26 -5.77 15.57 -9.76
CA ILE A 26 -7.04 16.27 -9.93
C ILE A 26 -7.35 16.48 -11.42
N VAL A 27 -6.37 16.89 -12.23
CA VAL A 27 -6.54 17.03 -13.69
C VAL A 27 -6.94 15.69 -14.32
N VAL A 28 -6.25 14.60 -13.99
CA VAL A 28 -6.58 13.26 -14.50
C VAL A 28 -7.96 12.80 -14.03
N PHE A 29 -8.37 13.14 -12.81
CA PHE A 29 -9.73 12.87 -12.32
C PHE A 29 -10.77 13.58 -13.17
N PHE A 30 -10.56 14.87 -13.50
CA PHE A 30 -11.47 15.65 -14.34
C PHE A 30 -11.46 15.25 -15.82
N GLN A 31 -10.43 14.55 -16.30
CA GLN A 31 -10.46 13.94 -17.64
C GLN A 31 -11.55 12.86 -17.77
N ASN A 32 -12.02 12.31 -16.65
CA ASN A 32 -13.16 11.39 -16.57
C ASN A 32 -13.14 10.26 -17.61
N ARG A 33 -12.01 9.55 -17.70
CA ARG A 33 -11.81 8.43 -18.64
C ARG A 33 -12.91 7.38 -18.51
N SER A 34 -13.31 6.73 -19.60
CA SER A 34 -14.26 5.61 -19.54
C SER A 34 -13.77 4.50 -18.61
N LEU A 35 -14.72 3.81 -17.97
CA LEU A 35 -14.43 2.64 -17.14
C LEU A 35 -13.91 1.50 -18.02
N PHE A 36 -12.83 0.85 -17.61
CA PHE A 36 -12.44 -0.44 -18.20
C PHE A 36 -13.17 -1.59 -17.48
N LEU A 37 -12.99 -2.82 -17.97
CA LEU A 37 -13.75 -3.99 -17.57
C LEU A 37 -13.83 -4.17 -16.04
N ASP A 38 -12.70 -4.12 -15.33
CA ASP A 38 -12.71 -4.39 -13.90
C ASP A 38 -13.36 -3.25 -13.09
N GLU A 39 -13.20 -2.00 -13.52
CA GLU A 39 -13.91 -0.86 -12.93
C GLU A 39 -15.42 -1.01 -13.13
N ALA A 40 -15.85 -1.39 -14.34
CA ALA A 40 -17.26 -1.59 -14.64
C ALA A 40 -17.86 -2.72 -13.81
N ASN A 41 -17.16 -3.84 -13.66
CA ASN A 41 -17.62 -4.97 -12.85
C ASN A 41 -17.69 -4.61 -11.35
N LEU A 42 -16.75 -3.81 -10.84
CA LEU A 42 -16.85 -3.32 -9.46
C LEU A 42 -17.98 -2.30 -9.32
N ALA A 43 -18.12 -1.37 -10.27
CA ALA A 43 -19.19 -0.37 -10.28
C ALA A 43 -20.59 -1.00 -10.25
N ARG A 44 -20.79 -2.14 -10.92
CA ARG A 44 -22.04 -2.91 -10.83
C ARG A 44 -22.34 -3.39 -9.43
N ASN A 45 -21.34 -3.98 -8.74
CA ASN A 45 -21.48 -4.35 -7.34
C ASN A 45 -21.82 -3.12 -6.47
N ILE A 46 -21.15 -1.97 -6.70
CA ILE A 46 -21.46 -0.72 -5.99
C ILE A 46 -22.89 -0.27 -6.25
N ALA A 47 -23.39 -0.38 -7.48
CA ALA A 47 -24.76 0.03 -7.82
C ALA A 47 -25.81 -0.89 -7.17
N GLU A 48 -25.61 -2.21 -7.28
CA GLU A 48 -26.57 -3.25 -6.90
C GLU A 48 -26.63 -3.49 -5.39
N ARG A 49 -25.48 -3.50 -4.71
CA ARG A 49 -25.36 -3.90 -3.29
C ARG A 49 -25.64 -2.76 -2.31
N ARG A 50 -26.02 -3.10 -1.07
CA ARG A 50 -26.31 -2.16 0.02
C ARG A 50 -25.76 -2.66 1.36
N GLY A 51 -25.29 -1.73 2.19
CA GLY A 51 -24.98 -2.00 3.60
C GLY A 51 -24.03 -3.19 3.79
N TRP A 52 -24.55 -4.27 4.38
CA TRP A 52 -23.79 -5.46 4.76
C TRP A 52 -23.46 -6.40 3.60
N ASP A 53 -24.09 -6.24 2.44
CA ASP A 53 -23.85 -7.05 1.24
C ASP A 53 -22.39 -6.99 0.76
N PHE A 54 -21.62 -5.98 1.17
CA PHE A 54 -20.19 -5.87 0.85
C PHE A 54 -19.31 -6.81 1.67
N PHE A 55 -19.84 -7.42 2.74
CA PHE A 55 -19.15 -8.43 3.56
C PHE A 55 -19.40 -9.85 3.07
N GLU A 56 -19.96 -9.98 1.86
CA GLU A 56 -20.08 -11.23 1.12
C GLU A 56 -19.20 -11.17 -0.14
N PRO A 57 -18.79 -12.31 -0.72
CA PRO A 57 -18.06 -12.35 -1.98
C PRO A 57 -18.77 -11.55 -3.07
N LEU A 58 -18.00 -10.75 -3.81
CA LEU A 58 -18.53 -9.86 -4.85
C LEU A 58 -18.89 -10.65 -6.11
N SER A 59 -19.83 -10.10 -6.88
CA SER A 59 -20.26 -10.67 -8.15
C SER A 59 -19.30 -10.25 -9.28
N TYR A 60 -19.44 -10.87 -10.45
CA TYR A 60 -18.75 -10.47 -11.70
C TYR A 60 -17.22 -10.62 -11.66
N GLN A 61 -16.72 -11.66 -10.97
CA GLN A 61 -15.29 -11.96 -10.87
C GLN A 61 -14.48 -10.76 -10.37
N GLN A 62 -15.00 -10.07 -9.35
CA GLN A 62 -14.34 -8.91 -8.75
C GLN A 62 -14.03 -9.13 -7.29
N PHE A 63 -13.00 -8.42 -6.85
CA PHE A 63 -12.42 -8.57 -5.54
C PHE A 63 -12.07 -7.17 -5.02
N ALA A 64 -12.72 -6.75 -3.95
CA ALA A 64 -12.44 -5.49 -3.28
C ALA A 64 -12.74 -5.58 -1.78
N PRO A 65 -11.98 -4.87 -0.91
CA PRO A 65 -12.22 -4.87 0.53
C PRO A 65 -13.61 -4.29 0.88
N PRO A 66 -14.35 -4.86 1.84
CA PRO A 66 -15.70 -4.40 2.17
C PRO A 66 -15.79 -2.94 2.57
N LEU A 67 -14.87 -2.46 3.42
CA LEU A 67 -14.89 -1.07 3.89
C LEU A 67 -14.54 -0.09 2.76
N PHE A 68 -13.66 -0.49 1.83
CA PHE A 68 -13.39 0.30 0.63
C PHE A 68 -14.65 0.42 -0.23
N SER A 69 -15.28 -0.71 -0.56
CA SER A 69 -16.53 -0.75 -1.34
C SER A 69 -17.65 0.08 -0.70
N TRP A 70 -17.78 0.01 0.63
CA TRP A 70 -18.76 0.79 1.37
C TRP A 70 -18.51 2.30 1.25
N LEU A 71 -17.26 2.77 1.33
CA LEU A 71 -16.94 4.18 1.11
C LEU A 71 -17.21 4.63 -0.33
N VAL A 72 -16.92 3.78 -1.32
CA VAL A 72 -17.27 4.08 -2.72
C VAL A 72 -18.79 4.19 -2.87
N LYS A 73 -19.56 3.28 -2.27
CA LYS A 73 -21.03 3.38 -2.22
C LYS A 73 -21.47 4.71 -1.64
N MET A 74 -20.93 5.11 -0.48
CA MET A 74 -21.29 6.40 0.13
C MET A 74 -20.97 7.57 -0.80
N SER A 75 -19.83 7.54 -1.49
CA SER A 75 -19.49 8.54 -2.50
C SER A 75 -20.51 8.61 -3.65
N THR A 76 -20.96 7.46 -4.17
CA THR A 76 -22.00 7.43 -5.21
C THR A 76 -23.38 7.89 -4.72
N LEU A 77 -23.67 7.78 -3.42
CA LEU A 77 -24.90 8.32 -2.85
C LEU A 77 -24.85 9.85 -2.72
N LEU A 78 -23.66 10.41 -2.47
CA LEU A 78 -23.45 11.86 -2.32
C LEU A 78 -23.35 12.58 -3.67
N LEU A 79 -22.65 12.00 -4.64
CA LEU A 79 -22.34 12.62 -5.94
C LEU A 79 -23.09 11.99 -7.12
N GLY A 80 -23.98 11.03 -6.85
CA GLY A 80 -24.66 10.22 -7.86
C GLY A 80 -23.81 9.05 -8.35
N ASN A 81 -24.47 8.10 -9.01
CA ASN A 81 -23.83 6.92 -9.59
C ASN A 81 -23.12 7.28 -10.92
N THR A 82 -22.08 8.10 -10.81
CA THR A 82 -21.24 8.61 -11.90
C THR A 82 -19.80 8.14 -11.71
N GLU A 83 -18.98 8.21 -12.75
CA GLU A 83 -17.55 7.89 -12.68
C GLU A 83 -16.81 8.77 -11.65
N PHE A 84 -17.24 10.02 -11.48
CA PHE A 84 -16.72 10.90 -10.43
C PHE A 84 -17.04 10.37 -9.03
N GLY A 85 -18.30 9.96 -8.80
CA GLY A 85 -18.72 9.32 -7.55
C GLY A 85 -17.93 8.04 -7.26
N LEU A 86 -17.71 7.21 -8.26
CA LEU A 86 -16.94 5.96 -8.14
C LEU A 86 -15.44 6.18 -7.83
N ARG A 87 -14.86 7.27 -8.32
CA ARG A 87 -13.41 7.54 -8.23
C ARG A 87 -13.01 8.54 -7.14
N LEU A 88 -13.96 9.15 -6.43
CA LEU A 88 -13.66 10.11 -5.36
C LEU A 88 -12.81 9.48 -4.25
N VAL A 89 -13.17 8.28 -3.78
CA VAL A 89 -12.44 7.59 -2.70
C VAL A 89 -10.98 7.29 -3.12
N PRO A 90 -10.73 6.67 -4.30
CA PRO A 90 -9.39 6.54 -4.86
C PRO A 90 -8.62 7.88 -4.97
N LEU A 91 -9.28 8.97 -5.39
CA LEU A 91 -8.65 10.28 -5.51
C LEU A 91 -8.19 10.82 -4.15
N LEU A 92 -9.08 10.81 -3.17
CA LEU A 92 -8.78 11.26 -1.81
C LEU A 92 -7.66 10.41 -1.19
N ALA A 93 -7.69 9.09 -1.40
CA ALA A 93 -6.62 8.20 -0.98
C ALA A 93 -5.28 8.52 -1.68
N GLY A 94 -5.30 8.80 -2.99
CA GLY A 94 -4.11 9.18 -3.74
C GLY A 94 -3.50 10.51 -3.30
N LEU A 95 -4.33 11.51 -2.99
CA LEU A 95 -3.90 12.81 -2.45
C LEU A 95 -3.33 12.66 -1.04
N ALA A 96 -4.02 11.91 -0.17
CA ALA A 96 -3.56 11.64 1.19
C ALA A 96 -2.25 10.83 1.18
N SER A 97 -2.10 9.86 0.28
CA SER A 97 -0.87 9.09 0.06
C SER A 97 0.30 10.00 -0.28
N LEU A 98 0.12 10.95 -1.20
CA LEU A 98 1.17 11.89 -1.58
C LEU A 98 1.61 12.77 -0.40
N TYR A 99 0.65 13.26 0.39
CA TYR A 99 0.96 14.01 1.61
C TYR A 99 1.73 13.15 2.63
N LEU A 100 1.26 11.94 2.92
CA LEU A 100 1.93 11.03 3.86
C LEU A 100 3.33 10.66 3.38
N PHE A 101 3.50 10.36 2.10
CA PHE A 101 4.80 10.05 1.52
C PHE A 101 5.75 11.23 1.63
N TYR A 102 5.29 12.45 1.34
CA TYR A 102 6.08 13.67 1.56
C TYR A 102 6.57 13.78 3.01
N ARG A 103 5.69 13.53 4.00
CA ARG A 103 6.04 13.56 5.44
C ARG A 103 7.03 12.46 5.81
N ILE A 104 6.85 11.25 5.30
CA ILE A 104 7.77 10.14 5.53
C ILE A 104 9.14 10.43 4.92
N ALA A 105 9.18 10.95 3.68
CA ALA A 105 10.42 11.32 3.01
C ALA A 105 11.16 12.42 3.78
N THR A 106 10.45 13.43 4.31
CA THR A 106 11.07 14.47 5.17
C THR A 106 11.63 13.94 6.47
N ASP A 107 11.01 12.91 7.04
CA ASP A 107 11.44 12.33 8.31
C ASP A 107 12.57 11.31 8.14
N LEU A 108 12.61 10.60 6.99
CA LEU A 108 13.52 9.48 6.77
C LEU A 108 14.66 9.75 5.81
N ILE A 109 14.62 10.74 4.92
CA ILE A 109 15.67 10.91 3.91
C ILE A 109 16.51 12.15 4.26
N PRO A 110 17.77 12.01 4.72
CA PRO A 110 18.58 13.15 5.16
C PRO A 110 19.09 14.01 4.01
N SER A 111 19.34 13.38 2.86
CA SER A 111 19.92 14.03 1.68
C SER A 111 18.81 14.68 0.87
N PHE A 112 18.86 16.00 0.72
CA PHE A 112 17.86 16.73 -0.04
C PHE A 112 17.68 16.22 -1.49
N PRO A 113 18.75 16.00 -2.28
CA PRO A 113 18.59 15.44 -3.63
C PRO A 113 17.85 14.10 -3.65
N ALA A 114 18.16 13.20 -2.71
CA ALA A 114 17.49 11.90 -2.61
C ALA A 114 16.03 12.04 -2.17
N GLN A 115 15.77 12.95 -1.23
CA GLN A 115 14.44 13.25 -0.74
C GLN A 115 13.56 13.85 -1.84
N TRP A 116 14.09 14.84 -2.58
CA TRP A 116 13.40 15.47 -3.69
C TRP A 116 13.14 14.48 -4.82
N MET A 117 14.12 13.65 -5.18
CA MET A 117 13.95 12.59 -6.17
C MET A 117 12.85 11.61 -5.77
N ALA A 118 12.84 11.14 -4.52
CA ALA A 118 11.78 10.25 -4.02
C ALA A 118 10.39 10.89 -4.14
N VAL A 119 10.23 12.15 -3.70
CA VAL A 119 8.96 12.87 -3.80
C VAL A 119 8.57 13.10 -5.26
N TRP A 120 9.53 13.42 -6.14
CA TRP A 120 9.31 13.60 -7.57
C TRP A 120 8.80 12.31 -8.21
N ILE A 121 9.48 11.18 -7.99
CA ILE A 121 9.07 9.87 -8.51
C ILE A 121 7.65 9.55 -8.04
N PHE A 122 7.37 9.67 -6.74
CA PHE A 122 6.04 9.37 -6.20
C PHE A 122 4.95 10.32 -6.75
N SER A 123 5.30 11.59 -6.99
CA SER A 123 4.38 12.60 -7.51
C SER A 123 3.95 12.30 -8.94
N PHE A 124 4.88 11.82 -9.78
CA PHE A 124 4.70 11.69 -11.22
C PHE A 124 4.68 10.23 -11.73
N HIS A 125 4.73 9.23 -10.84
CA HIS A 125 4.67 7.83 -11.24
C HIS A 125 3.33 7.49 -11.90
N GLY A 126 3.38 6.95 -13.12
CA GLY A 126 2.19 6.65 -13.93
C GLY A 126 1.16 5.77 -13.23
N GLN A 127 1.61 4.71 -12.55
CA GLN A 127 0.68 3.83 -11.81
C GLN A 127 0.03 4.53 -10.61
N LEU A 128 0.75 5.41 -9.89
CA LEU A 128 0.18 6.10 -8.73
C LEU A 128 -0.83 7.17 -9.15
N LEU A 129 -0.63 7.78 -10.33
CA LEU A 129 -1.61 8.67 -10.94
C LEU A 129 -2.85 7.90 -11.41
N ARG A 130 -2.65 6.75 -12.06
CA ARG A 130 -3.73 5.87 -12.51
C ARG A 130 -4.57 5.36 -11.34
N TYR A 131 -3.94 4.80 -10.31
CA TYR A 131 -4.62 4.24 -9.13
C TYR A 131 -5.33 5.29 -8.28
N ALA A 132 -4.94 6.57 -8.36
CA ALA A 132 -5.69 7.66 -7.75
C ALA A 132 -7.00 7.98 -8.49
N THR A 133 -7.20 7.47 -9.70
CA THR A 133 -8.34 7.79 -10.57
C THR A 133 -8.94 6.54 -11.21
N GLU A 134 -8.85 5.42 -10.49
CA GLU A 134 -9.40 4.13 -10.89
C GLU A 134 -10.38 3.69 -9.80
N CYS A 135 -11.59 3.27 -10.17
CA CYS A 135 -12.57 2.66 -9.27
C CYS A 135 -12.09 1.26 -8.85
N LYS A 136 -11.01 1.24 -8.06
CA LYS A 136 -10.29 0.10 -7.52
C LYS A 136 -9.59 0.49 -6.23
N GLN A 137 -9.34 -0.50 -5.38
CA GLN A 137 -8.75 -0.32 -4.05
C GLN A 137 -7.26 0.07 -4.08
N TYR A 138 -6.56 -0.03 -5.21
CA TYR A 138 -5.10 0.15 -5.25
C TYR A 138 -4.61 1.48 -4.66
N GLY A 139 -5.30 2.59 -4.92
CA GLY A 139 -4.97 3.89 -4.32
C GLY A 139 -5.19 3.92 -2.81
N ALA A 140 -6.24 3.25 -2.33
CA ALA A 140 -6.56 3.08 -0.92
C ALA A 140 -5.54 2.15 -0.21
N ASP A 141 -5.04 1.13 -0.90
CA ASP A 141 -4.01 0.22 -0.40
C ASP A 141 -2.68 0.97 -0.15
N VAL A 142 -2.26 1.81 -1.11
CA VAL A 142 -1.09 2.69 -0.94
C VAL A 142 -1.27 3.63 0.24
N PHE A 143 -2.45 4.24 0.38
CA PHE A 143 -2.76 5.11 1.52
C PHE A 143 -2.65 4.37 2.85
N ALA A 144 -3.27 3.19 2.96
CA ALA A 144 -3.25 2.40 4.19
C ALA A 144 -1.82 1.99 4.56
N ALA A 145 -1.02 1.52 3.60
CA ALA A 145 0.37 1.18 3.81
C ALA A 145 1.18 2.36 4.36
N LEU A 146 1.10 3.53 3.70
CA LEU A 146 1.82 4.73 4.13
C LEU A 146 1.32 5.26 5.48
N LEU A 147 0.02 5.18 5.75
CA LEU A 147 -0.54 5.59 7.03
C LEU A 147 0.05 4.76 8.17
N PHE A 148 0.07 3.44 8.04
CA PHE A 148 0.61 2.57 9.10
C PHE A 148 2.12 2.72 9.28
N ILE A 149 2.88 2.92 8.20
CA ILE A 149 4.31 3.27 8.28
C ILE A 149 4.49 4.60 9.03
N TYR A 150 3.73 5.64 8.66
CA TYR A 150 3.80 6.94 9.32
C TYR A 150 3.46 6.86 10.81
N LEU A 151 2.38 6.16 11.16
CA LEU A 151 1.95 5.96 12.54
C LEU A 151 2.98 5.17 13.36
N ALA A 152 3.64 4.17 12.77
CA ALA A 152 4.68 3.39 13.44
C ALA A 152 5.90 4.27 13.78
N LEU A 153 6.33 5.12 12.84
CA LEU A 153 7.42 6.08 13.05
C LEU A 153 7.06 7.12 14.12
N ALA A 154 5.80 7.58 14.16
CA ALA A 154 5.34 8.50 15.19
C ALA A 154 5.26 7.82 16.57
N GLN A 155 4.81 6.56 16.62
CA GLN A 155 4.65 5.79 17.84
C GLN A 155 5.98 5.45 18.50
N SER A 156 7.04 5.18 17.73
CA SER A 156 8.38 4.88 18.27
C SER A 156 8.99 6.07 19.05
N ARG A 157 8.46 7.28 18.84
CA ARG A 157 8.87 8.51 19.55
C ARG A 157 8.00 8.84 20.76
N ARG A 158 6.95 8.05 21.04
CA ARG A 158 5.94 8.32 22.08
C ARG A 158 5.87 7.16 23.09
N PRO A 159 5.42 7.41 24.33
CA PRO A 159 5.13 6.33 25.27
C PRO A 159 4.02 5.42 24.73
N PHE A 160 4.10 4.13 25.06
CA PHE A 160 3.14 3.12 24.64
C PHE A 160 2.46 2.51 25.86
N GLY A 161 1.21 2.89 26.09
CA GLY A 161 0.36 2.35 27.14
C GLY A 161 -0.81 1.54 26.59
N TRP A 162 -1.73 1.16 27.47
CA TRP A 162 -2.90 0.35 27.08
C TRP A 162 -3.81 1.05 26.07
N LYS A 163 -3.95 2.39 26.14
CA LYS A 163 -4.75 3.17 25.17
C LYS A 163 -4.18 3.06 23.76
N GLN A 164 -2.85 3.13 23.66
CA GLN A 164 -2.15 2.96 22.39
C GLN A 164 -2.29 1.50 21.92
N ALA A 165 -2.09 0.52 22.80
CA ALA A 165 -2.28 -0.89 22.46
C ALA A 165 -3.68 -1.17 21.91
N LEU A 166 -4.72 -0.66 22.57
CA LEU A 166 -6.11 -0.81 22.12
C LEU A 166 -6.35 -0.10 20.79
N GLY A 167 -5.81 1.12 20.63
CA GLY A 167 -5.90 1.86 19.37
C GLY A 167 -5.24 1.11 18.21
N TRP A 168 -4.03 0.58 18.40
CA TRP A 168 -3.35 -0.25 17.40
C TRP A 168 -4.10 -1.54 17.10
N ALA A 169 -4.62 -2.22 18.12
CA ALA A 169 -5.40 -3.44 17.96
C ALA A 169 -6.66 -3.20 17.11
N LEU A 170 -7.52 -2.28 17.54
CA LEU A 170 -8.80 -2.00 16.89
C LEU A 170 -8.62 -1.39 15.50
N PHE A 171 -7.74 -0.39 15.37
CA PHE A 171 -7.54 0.30 14.10
C PHE A 171 -6.86 -0.59 13.06
N GLY A 172 -5.82 -1.34 13.45
CA GLY A 172 -5.19 -2.31 12.56
C GLY A 172 -6.15 -3.43 12.14
N ALA A 173 -6.93 -3.97 13.09
CA ALA A 173 -7.93 -4.99 12.80
C ALA A 173 -8.99 -4.50 11.81
N ALA A 174 -9.52 -3.29 11.99
CA ALA A 174 -10.49 -2.69 11.07
C ALA A 174 -9.89 -2.41 9.69
N MET A 175 -8.67 -1.89 9.62
CA MET A 175 -8.04 -1.49 8.36
C MET A 175 -7.68 -2.67 7.44
N ILE A 176 -7.60 -3.90 7.95
CA ILE A 176 -7.49 -5.11 7.12
C ILE A 176 -8.71 -5.27 6.19
N TRP A 177 -9.91 -4.87 6.64
CA TRP A 177 -11.13 -4.90 5.85
C TRP A 177 -11.25 -3.71 4.88
N PHE A 178 -10.35 -2.74 5.00
CA PHE A 178 -10.21 -1.60 4.10
C PHE A 178 -9.16 -1.83 3.01
N SER A 179 -8.13 -2.63 3.28
CA SER A 179 -7.03 -2.91 2.37
C SER A 179 -6.56 -4.36 2.50
N MET A 180 -6.74 -5.14 1.43
CA MET A 180 -6.34 -6.55 1.35
C MET A 180 -4.84 -6.77 1.63
N PRO A 181 -3.90 -6.06 0.99
CA PRO A 181 -2.47 -6.28 1.22
C PRO A 181 -1.94 -5.70 2.54
N LEU A 182 -2.77 -4.99 3.32
CA LEU A 182 -2.32 -4.31 4.53
C LEU A 182 -1.75 -5.27 5.58
N VAL A 183 -2.20 -6.53 5.61
CA VAL A 183 -1.68 -7.55 6.53
C VAL A 183 -0.16 -7.72 6.41
N PHE A 184 0.40 -7.60 5.20
CA PHE A 184 1.83 -7.69 4.96
C PHE A 184 2.57 -6.46 5.51
N VAL A 185 1.98 -5.27 5.37
CA VAL A 185 2.52 -4.03 5.94
C VAL A 185 2.47 -4.06 7.47
N LEU A 186 1.35 -4.53 8.05
CA LEU A 186 1.19 -4.70 9.49
C LEU A 186 2.21 -5.67 10.08
N SER A 187 2.62 -6.70 9.34
CA SER A 187 3.70 -7.60 9.79
C SER A 187 5.03 -6.84 9.99
N GLY A 188 5.42 -6.01 9.02
CA GLY A 188 6.61 -5.17 9.09
C GLY A 188 6.54 -4.13 10.20
N VAL A 189 5.37 -3.47 10.33
CA VAL A 189 5.10 -2.50 11.41
C VAL A 189 5.14 -3.15 12.79
N GLY A 190 4.52 -4.32 12.93
CA GLY A 190 4.49 -5.11 14.16
C GLY A 190 5.90 -5.47 14.62
N ILE A 191 6.71 -6.03 13.71
CA ILE A 191 8.09 -6.42 14.01
C ILE A 191 8.96 -5.21 14.31
N TYR A 192 8.82 -4.10 13.57
CA TYR A 192 9.54 -2.86 13.85
C TYR A 192 9.26 -2.34 15.27
N LEU A 193 7.98 -2.27 15.67
CA LEU A 193 7.59 -1.78 16.99
C LEU A 193 7.97 -2.76 18.11
N LEU A 194 7.82 -4.07 17.90
CA LEU A 194 8.31 -5.08 18.85
C LEU A 194 9.82 -4.97 19.06
N PHE A 195 10.60 -4.87 17.99
CA PHE A 195 12.05 -4.69 18.08
C PHE A 195 12.41 -3.39 18.80
N HIS A 196 11.69 -2.31 18.52
CA HIS A 196 11.87 -1.02 19.21
C HIS A 196 11.62 -1.14 20.72
N PHE A 197 10.49 -1.73 21.14
CA PHE A 197 10.16 -1.90 22.56
C PHE A 197 11.08 -2.90 23.27
N TRP A 198 11.53 -3.94 22.57
CA TRP A 198 12.51 -4.89 23.08
C TRP A 198 13.84 -4.21 23.39
N LYS A 199 14.36 -3.37 22.48
CA LYS A 199 15.59 -2.59 22.71
C LYS A 199 15.46 -1.63 23.89
N ARG A 200 14.26 -1.10 24.15
CA ARG A 200 13.97 -0.23 25.30
C ARG A 200 13.66 -1.00 26.60
N LYS A 201 13.62 -2.34 26.55
CA LYS A 201 13.26 -3.22 27.66
C LYS A 201 11.86 -2.92 28.24
N ASP A 202 10.96 -2.37 27.42
CA ASP A 202 9.59 -2.04 27.83
C ASP A 202 8.66 -3.26 27.68
N LYS A 203 8.61 -4.08 28.74
CA LYS A 203 7.79 -5.30 28.76
C LYS A 203 6.29 -5.01 28.59
N LYS A 204 5.80 -3.88 29.11
CA LYS A 204 4.37 -3.53 29.01
C LYS A 204 4.01 -3.21 27.56
N ALA A 205 4.86 -2.45 26.88
CA ALA A 205 4.67 -2.15 25.47
C ALA A 205 4.78 -3.40 24.58
N LEU A 206 5.72 -4.30 24.88
CA LEU A 206 5.82 -5.59 24.18
C LEU A 206 4.53 -6.42 24.28
N TRP A 207 3.99 -6.59 25.49
CA TRP A 207 2.73 -7.32 25.69
C TRP A 207 1.56 -6.63 24.99
N GLY A 208 1.43 -5.30 25.14
CA GLY A 208 0.37 -4.55 24.47
C GLY A 208 0.43 -4.68 22.94
N MET A 209 1.62 -4.64 22.36
CA MET A 209 1.81 -4.84 20.92
C MET A 209 1.55 -6.28 20.49
N GLY A 210 1.93 -7.27 21.31
CA GLY A 210 1.62 -8.68 21.07
C GLY A 210 0.11 -8.94 21.02
N LEU A 211 -0.66 -8.31 21.92
CA LEU A 211 -2.13 -8.36 21.89
C LEU A 211 -2.72 -7.69 20.64
N ALA A 212 -2.14 -6.56 20.20
CA ALA A 212 -2.56 -5.91 18.96
C ALA A 212 -2.32 -6.82 17.74
N ILE A 213 -1.16 -7.46 17.66
CA ILE A 213 -0.84 -8.42 16.59
C ILE A 213 -1.79 -9.62 16.62
N ALA A 214 -2.11 -10.15 17.81
CA ALA A 214 -3.08 -11.24 17.94
C ALA A 214 -4.46 -10.83 17.41
N ALA A 215 -4.91 -9.60 17.70
CA ALA A 215 -6.15 -9.05 17.16
C ALA A 215 -6.11 -8.89 15.63
N TRP A 216 -4.97 -8.49 15.06
CA TRP A 216 -4.80 -8.38 13.61
C TRP A 216 -4.85 -9.75 12.92
N LEU A 217 -4.18 -10.76 13.49
CA LEU A 217 -4.20 -12.12 12.98
C LEU A 217 -5.61 -12.71 13.04
N LEU A 218 -6.34 -12.48 14.13
CA LEU A 218 -7.74 -12.88 14.24
C LEU A 218 -8.61 -12.19 13.18
N SER A 219 -8.46 -10.87 13.02
CA SER A 219 -9.21 -10.11 12.01
C SER A 219 -8.90 -10.57 10.58
N PHE A 220 -7.62 -10.79 10.26
CA PHE A 220 -7.20 -11.34 8.98
C PHE A 220 -7.71 -12.77 8.78
N GLY A 221 -7.68 -13.62 9.79
CA GLY A 221 -8.23 -14.97 9.72
C GLY A 221 -9.72 -14.97 9.38
N LEU A 222 -10.50 -14.08 10.02
CA LEU A 222 -11.91 -13.88 9.69
C LEU A 222 -12.09 -13.36 8.27
N PHE A 223 -11.33 -12.34 7.87
CA PHE A 223 -11.38 -11.78 6.51
C PHE A 223 -11.03 -12.81 5.44
N PHE A 224 -10.00 -13.63 5.69
CA PHE A 224 -9.57 -14.70 4.79
C PHE A 224 -10.65 -15.77 4.65
N LEU A 225 -11.17 -16.29 5.77
CA LEU A 225 -12.16 -17.37 5.73
C LEU A 225 -13.48 -16.95 5.11
N LEU A 226 -13.93 -15.72 5.35
CA LEU A 226 -15.22 -15.23 4.89
C LEU A 226 -15.21 -14.74 3.44
N LEU A 227 -14.09 -14.14 2.99
CA LEU A 227 -14.04 -13.45 1.70
C LEU A 227 -12.93 -13.96 0.79
N LEU A 228 -11.67 -13.99 1.24
CA LEU A 228 -10.56 -14.30 0.33
C LEU A 228 -10.48 -15.77 -0.06
N ARG A 229 -10.88 -16.69 0.82
CA ARG A 229 -10.77 -18.13 0.57
C ARG A 229 -11.67 -18.60 -0.58
N PRO A 230 -12.99 -18.30 -0.60
CA PRO A 230 -13.85 -18.65 -1.73
C PRO A 230 -13.32 -18.09 -3.06
N ASP A 231 -12.80 -16.87 -3.03
CA ASP A 231 -12.23 -16.21 -4.22
C ASP A 231 -10.94 -16.91 -4.67
N ALA A 232 -10.02 -17.17 -3.74
CA ALA A 232 -8.72 -17.78 -4.01
C ALA A 232 -8.82 -19.24 -4.48
N GLU A 233 -9.82 -20.00 -4.01
CA GLU A 233 -10.09 -21.37 -4.46
C GLU A 233 -10.85 -21.43 -5.79
N GLY A 234 -11.33 -20.29 -6.31
CA GLY A 234 -12.08 -20.22 -7.56
C GLY A 234 -11.23 -20.44 -8.81
N ASP A 235 -11.73 -21.26 -9.75
CA ASP A 235 -11.04 -21.62 -10.99
C ASP A 235 -10.57 -20.40 -11.80
N TYR A 236 -11.39 -19.35 -11.85
CA TYR A 236 -11.07 -18.14 -12.61
C TYR A 236 -9.78 -17.47 -12.11
N LEU A 237 -9.66 -17.24 -10.80
CA LEU A 237 -8.49 -16.59 -10.23
C LEU A 237 -7.25 -17.47 -10.34
N GLN A 238 -7.41 -18.79 -10.13
CA GLN A 238 -6.32 -19.76 -10.27
C GLN A 238 -5.77 -19.79 -11.69
N GLN A 239 -6.64 -19.88 -12.70
CA GLN A 239 -6.22 -19.90 -14.10
C GLN A 239 -5.60 -18.57 -14.54
N TYR A 240 -6.21 -17.44 -14.15
CA TYR A 240 -5.70 -16.12 -14.49
C TYR A 240 -4.32 -15.84 -13.88
N HIS A 241 -4.10 -16.22 -12.62
CA HIS A 241 -2.85 -15.92 -11.90
C HIS A 241 -1.75 -16.98 -12.06
N GLN A 242 -2.06 -18.14 -12.65
CA GLN A 242 -1.10 -19.24 -12.82
C GLN A 242 0.26 -18.81 -13.41
N PRO A 243 0.34 -17.92 -14.42
CA PRO A 243 1.62 -17.47 -14.97
C PRO A 243 2.42 -16.56 -14.02
N TYR A 244 1.77 -15.97 -13.02
CA TYR A 244 2.33 -14.99 -12.09
C TYR A 244 2.73 -15.59 -10.73
N PHE A 245 2.46 -16.87 -10.51
CA PHE A 245 2.91 -17.57 -9.31
C PHE A 245 4.44 -17.66 -9.29
N LEU A 246 5.07 -17.27 -8.18
CA LEU A 246 6.51 -17.34 -8.02
C LEU A 246 6.92 -18.78 -7.65
N PRO A 247 7.76 -19.45 -8.46
CA PRO A 247 8.35 -20.72 -8.05
C PRO A 247 9.45 -20.43 -7.01
N LEU A 248 9.13 -20.56 -5.72
CA LEU A 248 10.07 -20.25 -4.62
C LEU A 248 11.28 -21.19 -4.56
N LEU A 249 11.08 -22.45 -4.95
CA LEU A 249 12.12 -23.46 -5.05
C LEU A 249 12.12 -24.01 -6.49
N PRO A 250 12.66 -23.26 -7.47
CA PRO A 250 12.65 -23.69 -8.86
C PRO A 250 13.44 -25.00 -9.02
N GLY A 251 12.76 -26.06 -9.43
CA GLY A 251 13.37 -27.37 -9.72
C GLY A 251 13.76 -27.53 -11.18
N SER A 252 13.26 -26.66 -12.07
CA SER A 252 13.49 -26.72 -13.51
C SER A 252 14.04 -25.42 -14.09
N ALA A 253 14.71 -25.51 -15.25
CA ALA A 253 15.17 -24.33 -15.98
C ALA A 253 14.03 -23.38 -16.38
N ALA A 254 12.83 -23.93 -16.64
CA ALA A 254 11.64 -23.15 -16.95
C ALA A 254 11.18 -22.31 -15.74
N GLU A 255 11.16 -22.89 -14.54
CA GLU A 255 10.80 -22.18 -13.31
C GLU A 255 11.85 -21.12 -12.94
N TRP A 256 13.15 -21.39 -13.14
CA TRP A 256 14.19 -20.38 -12.98
C TRP A 256 14.01 -19.20 -13.95
N SER A 257 13.65 -19.48 -15.20
CA SER A 257 13.34 -18.44 -16.19
C SER A 257 12.11 -17.64 -15.80
N GLN A 258 11.05 -18.30 -15.32
CA GLN A 258 9.83 -17.65 -14.84
C GLN A 258 10.11 -16.75 -13.63
N LEU A 259 10.85 -17.25 -12.63
CA LEU A 259 11.27 -16.47 -11.48
C LEU A 259 12.04 -15.21 -11.90
N GLY A 260 13.03 -15.37 -12.79
CA GLY A 260 13.79 -14.24 -13.32
C GLY A 260 12.91 -13.21 -14.04
N LYS A 261 11.96 -13.66 -14.86
CA LYS A 261 11.00 -12.78 -15.56
C LYS A 261 10.11 -12.03 -14.58
N LEU A 262 9.58 -12.69 -13.55
CA LEU A 262 8.71 -12.06 -12.56
C LEU A 262 9.47 -11.04 -11.71
N LEU A 263 10.69 -11.36 -11.26
CA LEU A 263 11.53 -10.44 -10.50
C LEU A 263 11.94 -9.21 -11.33
N LEU A 264 12.33 -9.41 -12.60
CA LEU A 264 12.64 -8.30 -13.51
C LEU A 264 11.39 -7.49 -13.86
N GLY A 265 10.23 -8.14 -13.99
CA GLY A 265 8.93 -7.50 -14.19
C GLY A 265 8.57 -6.56 -13.05
N LEU A 266 8.73 -7.00 -11.80
CA LEU A 266 8.50 -6.17 -10.61
C LEU A 266 9.38 -4.91 -10.60
N VAL A 267 10.65 -5.04 -10.97
CA VAL A 267 11.55 -3.89 -11.12
C VAL A 267 11.10 -3.02 -12.29
N GLY A 268 10.72 -3.64 -13.42
CA GLY A 268 10.29 -2.97 -14.62
C GLY A 268 9.03 -2.11 -14.44
N ASP A 269 8.06 -2.59 -13.65
CA ASP A 269 6.82 -1.88 -13.35
C ASP A 269 7.05 -0.60 -12.53
N PHE A 270 8.13 -0.56 -11.73
CA PHE A 270 8.46 0.58 -10.88
C PHE A 270 9.53 1.51 -11.48
N ALA A 271 10.61 0.94 -12.01
CA ALA A 271 11.73 1.70 -12.54
C ALA A 271 11.56 2.05 -14.02
N GLY A 272 10.84 1.21 -14.77
CA GLY A 272 10.61 1.34 -16.21
C GLY A 272 11.08 0.09 -16.99
N PRO A 273 10.57 -0.12 -18.21
CA PRO A 273 10.79 -1.35 -18.96
C PRO A 273 12.19 -1.48 -19.58
N THR A 274 12.99 -0.41 -19.58
CA THR A 274 14.31 -0.42 -20.22
C THR A 274 15.35 -1.10 -19.32
N VAL A 275 16.34 -1.75 -19.93
CA VAL A 275 17.45 -2.40 -19.20
C VAL A 275 18.18 -1.41 -18.28
N VAL A 276 18.38 -0.18 -18.76
CA VAL A 276 19.02 0.89 -17.98
C VAL A 276 18.17 1.26 -16.76
N ALA A 277 16.87 1.43 -16.94
CA ALA A 277 15.96 1.74 -15.84
C ALA A 277 15.93 0.62 -14.80
N GLN A 278 15.85 -0.64 -15.24
CA GLN A 278 15.87 -1.80 -14.36
C GLN A 278 17.20 -1.92 -13.61
N ALA A 279 18.34 -1.74 -14.28
CA ALA A 279 19.66 -1.77 -13.63
C ALA A 279 19.79 -0.68 -12.56
N VAL A 280 19.33 0.54 -12.84
CA VAL A 280 19.30 1.64 -11.87
C VAL A 280 18.35 1.33 -10.70
N GLY A 281 17.18 0.75 -10.97
CA GLY A 281 16.21 0.32 -9.96
C GLY A 281 16.78 -0.73 -9.01
N ILE A 282 17.42 -1.78 -9.56
CA ILE A 282 18.08 -2.84 -8.79
C ILE A 282 19.21 -2.26 -7.95
N LEU A 283 20.08 -1.44 -8.55
CA LEU A 283 21.17 -0.80 -7.81
C LEU A 283 20.64 0.06 -6.67
N GLY A 284 19.57 0.82 -6.91
CA GLY A 284 18.89 1.63 -5.90
C GLY A 284 18.37 0.78 -4.73
N LEU A 285 17.73 -0.36 -5.02
CA LEU A 285 17.26 -1.31 -4.01
C LEU A 285 18.42 -1.90 -3.19
N LEU A 286 19.49 -2.36 -3.85
CA LEU A 286 20.67 -2.93 -3.19
C LEU A 286 21.33 -1.91 -2.27
N VAL A 287 21.49 -0.67 -2.73
CA VAL A 287 22.05 0.44 -1.93
C VAL A 287 21.13 0.78 -0.75
N ALA A 288 19.81 0.74 -0.94
CA ALA A 288 18.84 0.96 0.13
C ALA A 288 18.86 -0.13 1.20
N CYS A 289 19.24 -1.36 0.85
CA CYS A 289 19.36 -2.50 1.76
C CYS A 289 20.68 -2.54 2.54
N LEU A 290 21.64 -1.63 2.31
CA LEU A 290 22.94 -1.68 2.98
C LEU A 290 22.79 -1.46 4.51
N PRO A 291 23.40 -2.32 5.36
CA PRO A 291 23.19 -2.35 6.82
C PRO A 291 23.51 -1.04 7.54
N GLU A 292 24.46 -0.27 7.03
CA GLU A 292 24.85 1.03 7.59
C GLU A 292 23.74 2.10 7.46
N ARG A 293 22.63 1.78 6.78
CA ARG A 293 21.63 2.77 6.34
C ARG A 293 20.20 2.62 6.85
N ARG A 294 19.85 1.83 7.90
CA ARG A 294 18.79 2.15 8.93
C ARG A 294 18.11 0.96 9.65
N LYS A 295 17.72 1.21 10.91
CA LYS A 295 16.79 0.37 11.71
C LYS A 295 15.38 0.33 11.12
N GLU A 296 15.01 1.37 10.38
CA GLU A 296 13.71 1.54 9.72
C GLU A 296 13.58 0.72 8.42
N GLY A 297 14.66 0.09 7.92
CA GLY A 297 14.62 -0.73 6.70
C GLY A 297 13.63 -1.90 6.78
N ILE A 298 13.36 -2.40 7.99
CA ILE A 298 12.35 -3.44 8.27
C ILE A 298 10.95 -3.01 7.80
N LEU A 299 10.60 -1.72 7.91
CA LEU A 299 9.28 -1.23 7.51
C LEU A 299 9.01 -1.34 6.00
N TRP A 300 10.08 -1.44 5.19
CA TRP A 300 9.99 -1.45 3.73
C TRP A 300 10.34 -2.80 3.14
N ALA A 301 11.35 -3.49 3.70
CA ALA A 301 11.80 -4.79 3.19
C ALA A 301 10.89 -5.94 3.64
N LEU A 302 10.37 -5.90 4.87
CA LEU A 302 9.64 -7.03 5.43
C LEU A 302 8.25 -7.25 4.77
N PRO A 303 7.48 -6.22 4.38
CA PRO A 303 6.25 -6.43 3.62
C PRO A 303 6.49 -7.17 2.29
N LEU A 304 7.63 -6.95 1.64
CA LEU A 304 8.01 -7.66 0.40
C LEU A 304 8.34 -9.14 0.67
N LEU A 305 8.97 -9.44 1.81
CA LEU A 305 9.34 -10.80 2.19
C LEU A 305 8.16 -11.61 2.76
N THR A 306 7.19 -10.92 3.36
CA THR A 306 6.01 -11.54 3.99
C THR A 306 4.82 -11.63 3.06
N CYS A 307 4.84 -10.94 1.91
CA CYS A 307 3.92 -11.19 0.82
C CYS A 307 4.22 -12.58 0.24
N PRO A 308 3.42 -13.61 0.55
CA PRO A 308 3.56 -14.87 -0.13
C PRO A 308 3.12 -14.61 -1.55
N ALA A 309 4.08 -14.57 -2.46
CA ALA A 309 3.77 -14.62 -3.86
C ALA A 309 2.88 -15.84 -4.10
N CYS A 310 1.67 -15.57 -4.62
CA CYS A 310 0.54 -16.48 -4.67
C CYS A 310 1.00 -17.94 -4.88
N PHE A 311 0.80 -18.75 -3.84
CA PHE A 311 1.10 -20.15 -3.90
C PHE A 311 0.10 -20.83 -4.84
N ARG A 312 0.58 -21.83 -5.58
CA ARG A 312 -0.30 -22.90 -6.05
C ARG A 312 -0.89 -23.54 -4.78
N VAL A 313 -2.19 -23.39 -4.58
CA VAL A 313 -2.95 -24.26 -3.68
C VAL A 313 -3.15 -25.58 -4.39
#